data_AF-A0A520M480-F1
#
_entry.id   AF-A0A520M480-F1
#
_cell.length_a   1.000
_cell.length_b   1.000
_cell.length_c   1.000
_cell.angle_alpha   90.00
_cell.angle_beta   90.00
_cell.angle_gamma   90.00
#
_symmetry.space_group_name_H-M   'P 1'
#
loop_
_entity.id
_entity.type
_entity.pdbx_description
1 polymer ?
#
loop_
_entity_poly.entity_id
_entity_poly.type
_entity_poly.pdbx_seq_one_letter_code
_entity_poly.pdbx_strand_id
1 'polypeptide(L)'
;NKVNGKALFVIDGENATHFIFSTKLGGMFIVDSSDPGIELIKLTSIDKTRSYYEIILQDAKIDLLEKTASSHEAINKTVDAGRIMLAADTVGASQVMINKSVEYAKERKQFGRVIGSFQAVKHMCAEMAAELEPCYSIVWHAAHCFDSSPEEARLMACQSKSHVSEVGKMVSKKATEVHGGMGFTDLLGLHYWFKRIGMNRQLLGSPELVRDEAGKIQGF
;
A
#
# COMPACT_ATOMS: atom_id res chain seq x y z
N ASN A 1 -15.20 -22.35 20.53
CA ASN A 1 -15.25 -21.25 19.55
C ASN A 1 -14.71 -21.74 18.22
N LYS A 2 -15.58 -21.91 17.23
CA LYS A 2 -15.20 -22.32 15.87
C LYS A 2 -15.73 -21.30 14.87
N VAL A 3 -15.02 -21.08 13.77
CA VAL A 3 -15.44 -20.15 12.72
C VAL A 3 -15.37 -20.80 11.35
N ASN A 4 -16.28 -20.38 10.48
CA ASN A 4 -16.27 -20.69 9.06
C ASN A 4 -16.22 -19.37 8.27
N GLY A 5 -15.42 -19.32 7.21
CA GLY A 5 -15.29 -18.10 6.42
C GLY A 5 -14.14 -18.13 5.44
N LYS A 6 -13.94 -17.01 4.76
CA LYS A 6 -12.81 -16.82 3.86
C LYS A 6 -12.30 -15.38 3.88
N ALA A 7 -10.99 -15.22 3.73
CA ALA A 7 -10.33 -13.95 3.55
C ALA A 7 -9.44 -13.99 2.30
N LEU A 8 -9.51 -12.94 1.49
CA LEU A 8 -8.71 -12.81 0.27
C LEU A 8 -7.59 -11.79 0.48
N PHE A 9 -6.51 -11.97 -0.29
CA PHE A 9 -5.34 -11.07 -0.31
C PHE A 9 -4.65 -10.90 1.05
N VAL A 10 -4.62 -11.97 1.86
CA VAL A 10 -3.84 -11.99 3.10
C VAL A 10 -2.35 -11.96 2.74
N ILE A 11 -1.65 -10.97 3.30
CA ILE A 11 -0.23 -10.72 3.01
C ILE A 11 0.63 -11.70 3.81
N ASP A 12 1.64 -12.29 3.17
CA ASP A 12 2.71 -13.08 3.79
C ASP A 12 2.25 -14.27 4.64
N GLY A 13 1.22 -14.98 4.18
CA GLY A 13 0.62 -16.11 4.91
C GLY A 13 1.48 -17.38 5.02
N GLU A 14 2.45 -17.60 4.13
CA GLU A 14 3.23 -18.86 4.10
C GLU A 14 4.12 -19.08 5.33
N ASN A 15 4.64 -18.01 5.94
CA ASN A 15 5.49 -18.11 7.13
C ASN A 15 4.80 -17.61 8.41
N ALA A 16 3.50 -17.31 8.33
CA ALA A 16 2.75 -16.84 9.49
C ALA A 16 2.55 -17.98 10.49
N THR A 17 2.83 -17.73 11.77
CA THR A 17 2.48 -18.66 12.85
C THR A 17 1.04 -18.48 13.33
N HIS A 18 0.50 -17.28 13.13
CA HIS A 18 -0.86 -16.91 13.53
C HIS A 18 -1.46 -15.96 12.52
N PHE A 19 -2.78 -16.04 12.38
CA PHE A 19 -3.57 -15.09 11.61
C PHE A 19 -4.52 -14.33 12.53
N ILE A 20 -4.68 -13.03 12.27
CA ILE A 20 -5.70 -12.20 12.90
C ILE A 20 -6.81 -11.97 11.89
N PHE A 21 -8.03 -12.30 12.27
CA PHE A 21 -9.22 -12.03 11.48
C PHE A 21 -10.20 -11.16 12.27
N SER A 22 -11.09 -10.51 11.53
CA SER A 22 -12.19 -9.73 12.10
C SER A 22 -13.50 -10.06 11.41
N THR A 23 -14.62 -9.98 12.12
CA THR A 23 -15.95 -10.14 11.50
C THR A 23 -16.58 -8.80 11.15
N LYS A 24 -17.57 -8.81 10.24
CA LYS A 24 -18.37 -7.61 9.91
C LYS A 24 -19.15 -7.08 11.12
N LEU A 25 -19.51 -7.95 12.06
CA LEU A 25 -20.26 -7.61 13.26
C LEU A 25 -19.38 -7.02 14.38
N GLY A 26 -18.06 -6.92 14.16
CA GLY A 26 -17.07 -6.60 15.19
C GLY A 26 -16.35 -7.85 15.68
N GLY A 27 -15.43 -7.70 16.61
CA GLY A 27 -14.63 -8.81 17.12
C GLY A 27 -13.44 -9.14 16.23
N MET A 28 -12.28 -9.24 16.87
CA MET A 28 -11.04 -9.75 16.31
C MET A 28 -10.68 -11.07 17.00
N PHE A 29 -10.15 -12.01 16.25
CA PHE A 29 -9.76 -13.30 16.76
C PHE A 29 -8.47 -13.78 16.11
N ILE A 30 -7.72 -14.56 16.88
CA ILE A 30 -6.47 -15.19 16.47
C ILE A 30 -6.76 -16.64 16.11
N VAL A 31 -6.10 -17.10 15.06
CA VAL A 31 -6.12 -18.51 14.63
C VAL A 31 -4.67 -18.96 14.45
N ASP A 32 -4.30 -20.07 15.08
CA ASP A 32 -3.00 -20.73 14.87
C ASP A 32 -2.93 -21.26 13.44
N SER A 33 -1.87 -20.93 12.69
CA SER A 33 -1.75 -21.33 11.29
C SER A 33 -1.65 -22.84 11.06
N SER A 34 -1.39 -23.62 12.11
CA SER A 34 -1.37 -25.08 12.10
C SER A 34 -2.73 -25.73 12.38
N ASP A 35 -3.79 -24.95 12.65
CA ASP A 35 -5.12 -25.50 12.88
C ASP A 35 -5.62 -26.26 11.63
N PRO A 36 -6.11 -27.52 11.78
CA PRO A 36 -6.52 -28.33 10.64
C PRO A 36 -7.73 -27.79 9.89
N GLY A 37 -8.45 -26.81 10.46
CA GLY A 37 -9.54 -26.08 9.82
C GLY A 37 -9.08 -24.93 8.93
N ILE A 38 -7.76 -24.72 8.74
CA ILE A 38 -7.22 -23.70 7.83
C ILE A 38 -6.75 -24.34 6.54
N GLU A 39 -7.21 -23.79 5.44
CA GLU A 39 -6.64 -24.02 4.11
C GLU A 39 -6.05 -22.72 3.58
N LEU A 40 -4.78 -22.78 3.16
CA LEU A 40 -4.00 -21.65 2.67
C LEU A 40 -3.75 -21.81 1.16
N ILE A 41 -4.33 -20.92 0.35
CA ILE A 41 -4.24 -20.97 -1.12
C ILE A 41 -3.41 -19.78 -1.60
N LYS A 42 -2.26 -20.06 -2.24
CA LYS A 42 -1.39 -19.01 -2.79
C LYS A 42 -2.04 -18.35 -4.00
N LEU A 43 -2.20 -17.02 -3.95
CA LEU A 43 -2.78 -16.24 -5.04
C LEU A 43 -1.70 -15.80 -6.03
N THR A 44 -2.06 -15.78 -7.31
CA THR A 44 -1.21 -15.18 -8.36
C THR A 44 -1.45 -13.67 -8.39
N SER A 45 -0.39 -12.90 -8.12
CA SER A 45 -0.42 -11.43 -8.15
C SER A 45 0.52 -10.87 -9.22
N ILE A 46 0.19 -9.68 -9.72
CA ILE A 46 1.03 -8.89 -10.63
C ILE A 46 2.29 -8.40 -9.89
N ASP A 47 2.13 -8.00 -8.64
CA ASP A 47 3.25 -7.62 -7.77
C ASP A 47 3.91 -8.88 -7.21
N LYS A 48 5.11 -9.18 -7.72
CA LYS A 48 5.94 -10.30 -7.27
C LYS A 48 6.83 -9.96 -6.08
N THR A 49 6.77 -8.73 -5.56
CA THR A 49 7.60 -8.31 -4.41
C THR A 49 6.99 -8.71 -3.06
N ARG A 50 5.76 -9.25 -3.07
CA ARG A 50 5.03 -9.75 -1.91
C ARG A 50 4.23 -10.99 -2.25
N SER A 51 3.89 -11.76 -1.23
CA SER A 51 3.07 -12.95 -1.35
C SER A 51 1.65 -12.70 -0.81
N TYR A 52 0.65 -13.24 -1.50
CA TYR A 52 -0.76 -13.06 -1.17
C TYR A 52 -1.46 -14.40 -1.14
N TYR A 53 -2.37 -14.58 -0.19
CA TYR A 53 -3.08 -15.83 0.01
C TYR A 53 -4.58 -15.61 0.19
N GLU A 54 -5.35 -16.58 -0.26
CA GLU A 54 -6.70 -16.82 0.22
C GLU A 54 -6.60 -17.77 1.41
N ILE A 55 -7.28 -17.42 2.50
CA ILE A 55 -7.40 -18.29 3.67
C ILE A 55 -8.85 -18.70 3.80
N ILE A 56 -9.08 -20.02 3.78
CA ILE A 56 -10.39 -20.62 4.01
C ILE A 56 -10.38 -21.22 5.42
N LEU A 57 -11.41 -20.89 6.19
CA LEU A 57 -11.63 -21.36 7.55
C LEU A 57 -12.82 -22.32 7.53
N GLN A 58 -12.59 -23.57 7.96
CA GLN A 58 -13.58 -24.64 8.09
C GLN A 58 -13.53 -25.20 9.51
N ASP A 59 -14.48 -24.78 10.35
CA ASP A 59 -14.54 -25.17 11.76
C ASP A 59 -13.24 -24.92 12.54
N ALA A 60 -12.45 -23.93 12.10
CA ALA A 60 -11.16 -23.57 12.69
C ALA A 60 -11.33 -23.07 14.12
N LYS A 61 -10.44 -23.50 15.03
CA LYS A 61 -10.46 -23.03 16.42
C LYS A 61 -9.97 -21.59 16.48
N ILE A 62 -10.66 -20.77 17.28
CA ILE A 62 -10.32 -19.35 17.41
C ILE A 62 -10.14 -18.96 18.87
N ASP A 63 -9.18 -18.05 19.08
CA ASP A 63 -9.01 -17.32 20.33
C ASP A 63 -9.54 -15.89 20.14
N LEU A 64 -10.68 -15.61 20.75
CA LEU A 64 -11.33 -14.30 20.67
C LEU A 64 -10.51 -13.30 21.48
N LEU A 65 -10.20 -12.15 20.88
CA LEU A 65 -9.68 -11.00 21.61
C LEU A 65 -10.84 -10.33 22.35
N GLU A 66 -11.13 -10.78 23.58
CA GLU A 66 -12.36 -10.46 24.31
C GLU A 66 -12.72 -8.97 24.35
N LYS A 67 -11.71 -8.09 24.49
CA LYS A 67 -11.88 -6.62 24.50
C LYS A 67 -12.41 -6.05 23.17
N THR A 68 -12.43 -6.83 22.10
CA THR A 68 -12.87 -6.41 20.76
C THR A 68 -14.23 -6.99 20.38
N ALA A 69 -14.81 -7.88 21.19
CA ALA A 69 -15.92 -8.76 20.81
C ALA A 69 -17.13 -8.08 20.14
N SER A 70 -17.41 -6.83 20.51
CA SER A 70 -18.51 -6.01 19.98
C SER A 70 -18.07 -4.65 19.42
N SER A 71 -16.76 -4.41 19.28
CA SER A 71 -16.21 -3.11 18.87
C SER A 71 -15.52 -3.19 17.52
N HIS A 72 -15.77 -2.17 16.68
CA HIS A 72 -15.04 -1.92 15.45
C HIS A 72 -13.81 -1.04 15.65
N GLU A 73 -13.61 -0.48 16.83
CA GLU A 73 -12.53 0.49 17.10
C GLU A 73 -11.16 -0.10 16.83
N ALA A 74 -10.87 -1.29 17.38
CA ALA A 74 -9.60 -1.98 17.16
C ALA A 74 -9.38 -2.36 15.69
N ILE A 75 -10.46 -2.75 14.99
CA ILE A 75 -10.43 -3.06 13.56
C ILE A 75 -10.08 -1.80 12.76
N ASN A 76 -10.77 -0.70 13.03
CA ASN A 76 -10.53 0.58 12.36
C ASN A 76 -9.11 1.07 12.61
N LYS A 77 -8.64 1.03 13.86
CA LYS A 77 -7.28 1.40 14.23
C LYS A 77 -6.23 0.54 13.52
N THR A 78 -6.49 -0.76 13.36
CA THR A 78 -5.60 -1.66 12.60
C THR A 78 -5.56 -1.30 11.11
N VAL A 79 -6.73 -1.02 10.52
CA VAL A 79 -6.83 -0.57 9.12
C VAL A 79 -6.12 0.77 8.92
N ASP A 80 -6.23 1.70 9.87
CA ASP A 80 -5.58 3.01 9.80
C ASP A 80 -4.06 2.92 9.86
N ALA A 81 -3.53 2.12 10.78
CA ALA A 81 -2.11 1.82 10.84
C ALA A 81 -1.62 1.26 9.49
N GLY A 82 -2.33 0.26 8.95
CA GLY A 82 -2.00 -0.33 7.66
C GLY A 82 -2.06 0.66 6.50
N ARG A 83 -3.03 1.58 6.49
CA ARG A 83 -3.15 2.64 5.48
C ARG A 83 -1.98 3.61 5.52
N ILE A 84 -1.55 4.04 6.70
CA ILE A 84 -0.38 4.89 6.91
C ILE A 84 0.89 4.16 6.45
N MET A 85 1.06 2.89 6.82
CA MET A 85 2.21 2.07 6.41
C MET A 85 2.27 1.89 4.88
N LEU A 86 1.13 1.66 4.21
CA LEU A 86 1.05 1.57 2.75
C LEU A 86 1.39 2.91 2.07
N ALA A 87 1.01 4.04 2.68
CA ALA A 87 1.41 5.35 2.20
C ALA A 87 2.92 5.54 2.32
N ALA A 88 3.51 5.23 3.48
CA ALA A 88 4.96 5.30 3.69
C ALA A 88 5.74 4.42 2.68
N ASP A 89 5.30 3.19 2.46
CA ASP A 89 5.89 2.28 1.48
C ASP A 89 5.81 2.83 0.05
N THR A 90 4.68 3.45 -0.29
CA THR A 90 4.49 4.09 -1.60
C THR A 90 5.42 5.29 -1.78
N VAL A 91 5.63 6.12 -0.74
CA VAL A 91 6.61 7.21 -0.79
C VAL A 91 8.02 6.68 -1.07
N GLY A 92 8.45 5.65 -0.34
CA GLY A 92 9.76 5.03 -0.55
C GLY A 92 9.93 4.43 -1.95
N ALA A 93 8.92 3.69 -2.43
CA ALA A 93 8.92 3.14 -3.78
C ALA A 93 9.00 4.24 -4.85
N SER A 94 8.23 5.31 -4.70
CA SER A 94 8.26 6.48 -5.59
C SER A 94 9.62 7.16 -5.58
N GLN A 95 10.25 7.34 -4.41
CA GLN A 95 11.58 7.94 -4.31
C GLN A 95 12.64 7.12 -5.05
N VAL A 96 12.60 5.79 -4.93
CA VAL A 96 13.51 4.89 -5.67
C VAL A 96 13.32 5.06 -7.18
N MET A 97 12.08 5.15 -7.65
CA MET A 97 11.79 5.37 -9.07
C MET A 97 12.31 6.73 -9.55
N ILE A 98 12.16 7.80 -8.76
CA ILE A 98 12.69 9.14 -9.08
C ILE A 98 14.22 9.10 -9.18
N ASN A 99 14.90 8.51 -8.20
CA ASN A 99 16.36 8.42 -8.19
C ASN A 99 16.88 7.69 -9.44
N LYS A 100 16.29 6.54 -9.76
CA LYS A 100 16.62 5.77 -10.96
C LYS A 100 16.36 6.56 -12.25
N SER A 101 15.25 7.28 -12.33
CA SER A 101 14.93 8.14 -13.48
C SER A 101 15.94 9.26 -13.67
N VAL A 102 16.38 9.91 -12.59
CA VAL A 102 17.39 10.98 -12.65
C VAL A 102 18.75 10.43 -13.09
N GLU A 103 19.18 9.29 -12.54
CA GLU A 103 20.41 8.59 -12.94
C GLU A 103 20.36 8.21 -14.43
N TYR A 104 19.30 7.50 -14.84
CA TYR A 104 19.12 7.09 -16.23
C TYR A 104 19.10 8.28 -17.19
N ALA A 105 18.45 9.39 -16.80
CA ALA A 105 18.39 10.59 -17.62
C ALA A 105 19.76 11.26 -17.82
N LYS A 106 20.66 11.15 -16.84
CA LYS A 106 22.03 11.70 -16.93
C LYS A 106 22.94 10.88 -17.83
N GLU A 107 22.69 9.58 -17.96
CA GLU A 107 23.57 8.65 -18.69
C GLU A 107 23.08 8.35 -20.11
N ARG A 108 21.78 8.12 -20.28
CA ARG A 108 21.20 7.67 -21.55
C ARG A 108 21.34 8.75 -22.61
N LYS A 109 21.94 8.41 -23.76
CA LYS A 109 22.10 9.31 -24.92
C LYS A 109 21.13 9.00 -26.05
N GLN A 110 20.46 10.04 -26.57
CA GLN A 110 19.66 10.03 -27.80
C GLN A 110 19.82 11.36 -28.52
N PHE A 111 19.74 11.33 -29.85
CA PHE A 111 19.94 12.52 -30.69
C PHE A 111 21.22 13.30 -30.33
N GLY A 112 22.33 12.57 -30.13
CA GLY A 112 23.66 13.14 -29.90
C GLY A 112 23.94 13.69 -28.49
N ARG A 113 23.00 13.63 -27.54
CA ARG A 113 23.20 14.12 -26.16
C ARG A 113 22.42 13.32 -25.12
N VAL A 114 22.70 13.56 -23.84
CA VAL A 114 22.00 12.88 -22.74
C VAL A 114 20.52 13.29 -22.68
N ILE A 115 19.61 12.35 -22.38
CA ILE A 115 18.17 12.63 -22.44
C ILE A 115 17.74 13.65 -21.39
N GLY A 116 18.44 13.73 -20.25
CA GLY A 116 18.23 14.74 -19.22
C GLY A 116 18.56 16.17 -19.66
N SER A 117 19.10 16.39 -20.86
CA SER A 117 19.26 17.73 -21.45
C SER A 117 17.99 18.26 -22.12
N PHE A 118 17.05 17.39 -22.50
CA PHE A 118 15.77 17.79 -23.09
C PHE A 118 14.82 18.28 -21.99
N GLN A 119 14.17 19.43 -22.22
CA GLN A 119 13.25 20.05 -21.26
C GLN A 119 12.12 19.10 -20.83
N ALA A 120 11.55 18.34 -21.76
CA ALA A 120 10.48 17.37 -21.46
C ALA A 120 10.91 16.36 -20.37
N VAL A 121 12.14 15.83 -20.44
CA VAL A 121 12.66 14.89 -19.43
C VAL A 121 12.96 15.59 -18.12
N LYS A 122 13.55 16.80 -18.16
CA LYS A 122 13.78 17.60 -16.94
C LYS A 122 12.49 17.91 -16.20
N HIS A 123 11.47 18.36 -16.91
CA HIS A 123 10.17 18.68 -16.32
C HIS A 123 9.53 17.45 -15.69
N MET A 124 9.55 16.29 -16.36
CA MET A 124 9.04 15.05 -15.76
C MET A 124 9.75 14.71 -14.43
N CYS A 125 11.09 14.78 -14.38
CA CYS A 125 11.83 14.50 -13.15
C CYS A 125 11.56 15.54 -12.05
N ALA A 126 11.48 16.82 -12.40
CA ALA A 126 11.19 17.90 -11.45
C ALA A 126 9.78 17.79 -10.88
N GLU A 127 8.79 17.47 -11.71
CA GLU A 127 7.39 17.31 -11.30
C GLU A 127 7.21 16.09 -10.39
N MET A 128 7.84 14.96 -10.70
CA MET A 128 7.80 13.80 -9.80
C MET A 128 8.35 14.15 -8.41
N ALA A 129 9.46 14.89 -8.34
CA ALA A 129 10.05 15.31 -7.07
C ALA A 129 9.15 16.32 -6.33
N ALA A 130 8.63 17.33 -7.05
CA ALA A 130 7.78 18.37 -6.46
C ALA A 130 6.48 17.81 -5.87
N GLU A 131 5.89 16.81 -6.51
CA GLU A 131 4.66 16.16 -6.03
C GLU A 131 4.93 15.16 -4.90
N LEU A 132 6.08 14.49 -4.90
CA LEU A 132 6.43 13.53 -3.86
C LEU A 132 6.87 14.20 -2.55
N GLU A 133 7.58 15.33 -2.61
CA GLU A 133 8.17 15.96 -1.41
C GLU A 133 7.13 16.25 -0.30
N PRO A 134 5.95 16.82 -0.58
CA PRO A 134 4.93 17.04 0.45
C PRO A 134 4.39 15.74 1.07
N CYS A 135 4.45 14.62 0.35
CA CYS A 135 3.94 13.34 0.82
C CYS A 135 4.69 12.81 2.05
N TYR A 136 5.97 13.15 2.21
CA TYR A 136 6.73 12.80 3.42
C TYR A 136 6.08 13.42 4.66
N SER A 137 5.78 14.71 4.62
CA SER A 137 5.12 15.42 5.72
C SER A 137 3.73 14.89 6.01
N ILE A 138 2.94 14.57 4.98
CA ILE A 138 1.59 14.01 5.12
C ILE A 138 1.63 12.66 5.85
N VAL A 139 2.57 11.78 5.48
CA VAL A 139 2.72 10.46 6.11
C VAL A 139 3.17 10.59 7.56
N TRP A 140 4.17 11.44 7.84
CA TRP A 140 4.64 11.69 9.20
C TRP A 140 3.57 12.30 10.10
N HIS A 141 2.79 13.25 9.56
CA HIS A 141 1.68 13.84 10.29
C HIS A 141 0.59 12.81 10.59
N ALA A 142 0.23 11.96 9.63
CA ALA A 142 -0.74 10.89 9.87
C ALA A 142 -0.25 9.88 10.92
N ALA A 143 1.03 9.52 10.91
CA ALA A 143 1.63 8.68 11.95
C ALA A 143 1.60 9.37 13.33
N HIS A 144 1.90 10.67 13.39
CA HIS A 144 1.81 11.44 14.62
C HIS A 144 0.38 11.48 15.18
N CYS A 145 -0.62 11.80 14.36
CA CYS A 145 -2.03 11.80 14.77
C CYS A 145 -2.49 10.41 15.21
N PHE A 146 -2.01 9.34 14.56
CA PHE A 146 -2.32 7.96 14.96
C PHE A 146 -1.91 7.65 16.41
N ASP A 147 -0.77 8.18 16.86
CA ASP A 147 -0.26 7.98 18.22
C ASP A 147 -0.78 9.01 19.23
N SER A 148 -0.96 10.26 18.79
CA SER A 148 -1.12 11.42 19.70
C SER A 148 -2.46 12.17 19.58
N SER A 149 -3.23 11.95 18.51
CA SER A 149 -4.50 12.66 18.23
C SER A 149 -5.59 11.68 17.75
N PRO A 150 -6.16 10.84 18.63
CA PRO A 150 -7.11 9.79 18.25
C PRO A 150 -8.31 10.27 17.42
N GLU A 151 -8.78 11.49 17.67
CA GLU A 151 -9.88 12.13 16.95
C GLU A 151 -9.55 12.48 15.49
N GLU A 152 -8.28 12.71 15.16
CA GLU A 152 -7.82 13.02 13.81
C GLU A 152 -7.24 11.79 13.09
N ALA A 153 -6.84 10.76 13.83
CA ALA A 153 -6.13 9.59 13.34
C ALA A 153 -6.77 8.97 12.09
N ARG A 154 -8.09 8.70 12.14
CA ARG A 154 -8.82 8.10 11.01
C ARG A 154 -8.81 9.00 9.77
N LEU A 155 -9.06 10.30 9.96
CA LEU A 155 -9.09 11.26 8.86
C LEU A 155 -7.72 11.35 8.20
N MET A 156 -6.66 11.48 8.99
CA MET A 156 -5.29 11.58 8.49
C MET A 156 -4.80 10.29 7.83
N ALA A 157 -5.18 9.12 8.35
CA ALA A 157 -4.92 7.84 7.70
C ALA A 157 -5.59 7.75 6.32
N CYS A 158 -6.84 8.21 6.20
CA CYS A 158 -7.54 8.26 4.92
C CYS A 158 -6.91 9.25 3.94
N GLN A 159 -6.60 10.47 4.40
CA GLN A 159 -6.00 11.51 3.56
C GLN A 159 -4.60 11.10 3.08
N SER A 160 -3.73 10.62 3.97
CA SER A 160 -2.39 10.15 3.62
C SER A 160 -2.46 9.00 2.61
N LYS A 161 -3.26 7.96 2.87
CA LYS A 161 -3.41 6.83 1.97
C LYS A 161 -3.90 7.24 0.59
N SER A 162 -4.96 8.04 0.51
CA SER A 162 -5.57 8.41 -0.77
C SER A 162 -4.72 9.39 -1.58
N HIS A 163 -4.10 10.39 -0.93
CA HIS A 163 -3.26 11.38 -1.61
C HIS A 163 -1.97 10.76 -2.14
N VAL A 164 -1.22 10.06 -1.29
CA VAL A 164 0.04 9.41 -1.67
C VAL A 164 -0.18 8.35 -2.75
N SER A 165 -1.33 7.68 -2.76
CA SER A 165 -1.68 6.71 -3.80
C SER A 165 -1.82 7.35 -5.20
N GLU A 166 -2.30 8.59 -5.29
CA GLU A 166 -2.40 9.30 -6.56
C GLU A 166 -1.05 9.86 -7.00
N VAL A 167 -0.28 10.44 -6.07
CA VAL A 167 1.09 10.90 -6.34
C VAL A 167 1.96 9.73 -6.79
N GLY A 168 1.91 8.59 -6.08
CA GLY A 168 2.68 7.40 -6.42
C GLY A 168 2.36 6.86 -7.81
N LYS A 169 1.08 6.86 -8.22
CA LYS A 169 0.65 6.49 -9.58
C LYS A 169 1.25 7.43 -10.63
N MET A 170 1.25 8.73 -10.37
CA MET A 170 1.81 9.73 -11.26
C MET A 170 3.32 9.52 -11.41
N VAL A 171 4.04 9.37 -10.28
CA VAL A 171 5.48 9.10 -10.26
C VAL A 171 5.80 7.81 -11.01
N SER A 172 5.06 6.72 -10.76
CA SER A 172 5.35 5.44 -11.40
C SER A 172 5.17 5.49 -12.92
N LYS A 173 4.17 6.23 -13.40
CA LYS A 173 3.93 6.46 -14.83
C LYS A 173 5.05 7.28 -15.46
N LYS A 174 5.36 8.47 -14.92
CA LYS A 174 6.40 9.35 -15.47
C LYS A 174 7.78 8.71 -15.39
N ALA A 175 8.09 8.00 -14.31
CA ALA A 175 9.36 7.30 -14.18
C ALA A 175 9.52 6.24 -15.29
N THR A 176 8.44 5.53 -15.61
CA THR A 176 8.43 4.56 -16.74
C THR A 176 8.62 5.28 -18.08
N GLU A 177 7.97 6.43 -18.29
CA GLU A 177 8.12 7.25 -19.50
C GLU A 177 9.55 7.77 -19.69
N VAL A 178 10.24 8.20 -18.63
CA VAL A 178 11.66 8.62 -18.67
C VAL A 178 12.56 7.49 -19.18
N HIS A 179 12.26 6.24 -18.84
CA HIS A 179 13.03 5.07 -19.26
C HIS A 179 12.60 4.51 -20.63
N GLY A 180 11.45 4.94 -21.16
CA GLY A 180 10.85 4.37 -22.37
C GLY A 180 10.69 2.85 -22.27
N GLY A 181 11.01 2.14 -23.35
CA GLY A 181 10.92 0.67 -23.39
C GLY A 181 11.73 -0.05 -22.30
N MET A 182 12.85 0.53 -21.85
CA MET A 182 13.69 -0.05 -20.79
C MET A 182 12.95 -0.12 -19.45
N GLY A 183 11.99 0.77 -19.20
CA GLY A 183 11.18 0.80 -17.98
C GLY A 183 10.33 -0.45 -17.79
N PHE A 184 10.05 -1.19 -18.86
CA PHE A 184 9.26 -2.44 -18.83
C PHE A 184 10.10 -3.70 -18.69
N THR A 185 11.43 -3.59 -18.77
CA THR A 185 12.33 -4.75 -18.76
C THR A 185 12.74 -5.16 -17.34
N ASP A 186 13.15 -6.41 -17.18
CA ASP A 186 13.75 -6.90 -15.94
C ASP A 186 15.12 -6.29 -15.65
N LEU A 187 15.86 -5.86 -16.68
CA LEU A 187 17.25 -5.40 -16.55
C LEU A 187 17.40 -4.26 -15.54
N LEU A 188 16.47 -3.30 -15.55
CA LEU A 188 16.49 -2.16 -14.62
C LEU A 188 15.63 -2.39 -13.37
N GLY A 189 14.76 -3.41 -13.39
CA GLY A 189 13.83 -3.73 -12.31
C GLY A 189 12.81 -2.63 -11.99
N LEU A 190 12.69 -1.58 -12.81
CA LEU A 190 11.83 -0.43 -12.54
C LEU A 190 10.35 -0.84 -12.43
N HIS A 191 9.93 -1.77 -13.29
CA HIS A 191 8.57 -2.27 -13.34
C HIS A 191 8.14 -3.01 -12.05
N TYR A 192 9.06 -3.48 -11.20
CA TYR A 192 8.69 -4.03 -9.88
C TYR A 192 8.07 -2.96 -8.98
N TRP A 193 8.65 -1.76 -8.95
CA TRP A 193 8.13 -0.63 -8.17
C TRP A 193 6.81 -0.12 -8.72
N PHE A 194 6.66 -0.08 -10.05
CA PHE A 194 5.38 0.24 -10.70
C PHE A 194 4.27 -0.69 -10.23
N LYS A 195 4.52 -2.01 -10.21
CA LYS A 195 3.53 -3.03 -9.81
C LYS A 195 3.24 -2.96 -8.31
N ARG A 196 4.25 -2.76 -7.46
CA ARG A 196 4.08 -2.57 -6.01
C ARG A 196 3.23 -1.34 -5.68
N ILE A 197 3.51 -0.20 -6.32
CA ILE A 197 2.67 1.01 -6.20
C ILE A 197 1.24 0.71 -6.64
N GLY A 198 1.07 0.05 -7.79
CA GLY A 198 -0.25 -0.36 -8.29
C GLY A 198 -1.03 -1.23 -7.30
N MET A 199 -0.36 -2.18 -6.64
CA MET A 199 -0.96 -3.05 -5.63
C MET A 199 -1.27 -2.30 -4.33
N ASN A 200 -0.34 -1.47 -3.85
CA ASN A 200 -0.55 -0.62 -2.68
C ASN A 200 -1.78 0.25 -2.84
N ARG A 201 -2.07 0.78 -4.05
CA ARG A 201 -3.29 1.56 -4.31
C ARG A 201 -4.58 0.80 -3.97
N GLN A 202 -4.62 -0.53 -4.10
CA GLN A 202 -5.83 -1.33 -3.90
C GLN A 202 -5.97 -1.87 -2.47
N LEU A 203 -4.85 -2.13 -1.80
CA LEU A 203 -4.85 -2.67 -0.45
C LEU A 203 -5.45 -1.68 0.56
N LEU A 204 -6.30 -2.21 1.46
CA LEU A 204 -6.99 -1.46 2.53
C LEU A 204 -7.87 -0.30 2.03
N GLY A 205 -8.37 -0.43 0.79
CA GLY A 205 -9.29 0.51 0.15
C GLY A 205 -8.63 1.29 -0.98
N SER A 206 -9.34 1.41 -2.10
CA SER A 206 -8.87 2.22 -3.24
C SER A 206 -8.85 3.71 -2.89
N PRO A 207 -8.06 4.54 -3.60
CA PRO A 207 -7.94 5.96 -3.27
C PRO A 207 -9.28 6.70 -3.33
N GLU A 208 -10.19 6.27 -4.20
CA GLU A 208 -11.54 6.81 -4.35
C GLU A 208 -12.41 6.47 -3.13
N LEU A 209 -12.42 5.20 -2.71
CA LEU A 209 -13.17 4.74 -1.54
C LEU A 209 -12.68 5.40 -0.24
N VAL A 210 -11.37 5.48 -0.08
CA VAL A 210 -10.75 6.05 1.12
C VAL A 210 -10.96 7.58 1.17
N ARG A 211 -11.04 8.25 0.01
CA ARG A 211 -11.34 9.69 -0.06
C ARG A 211 -12.81 9.98 0.23
N ASP A 212 -13.73 9.13 -0.24
CA ASP A 212 -15.15 9.20 0.13
C ASP A 212 -15.32 9.03 1.66
N GLU A 213 -14.60 8.09 2.26
CA GLU A 213 -14.57 7.92 3.70
C GLU A 213 -14.07 9.17 4.44
N ALA A 214 -12.99 9.80 3.96
CA ALA A 214 -12.52 11.07 4.50
C ALA A 214 -13.56 12.20 4.37
N GLY A 215 -14.32 12.24 3.27
CA GLY A 215 -15.41 13.20 3.07
C GLY A 215 -16.50 13.06 4.13
N LYS A 216 -16.96 11.82 4.36
CA LYS A 216 -17.99 11.50 5.36
C LYS A 216 -17.56 11.87 6.78
N ILE A 217 -16.30 11.63 7.15
CA ILE A 217 -15.76 12.00 8.47
C ILE A 217 -15.85 13.51 8.70
N GLN A 218 -15.70 14.31 7.64
CA GLN A 218 -15.77 15.77 7.69
C GLN A 218 -17.20 16.32 7.51
N GLY A 219 -18.20 15.45 7.32
CA GLY A 219 -19.60 15.84 7.17
C GLY A 219 -20.01 16.28 5.75
N PHE A 220 -19.24 15.90 4.72
CA PHE A 220 -19.63 16.08 3.30
C PHE A 220 -20.47 14.92 2.77
#